data_AF-A0A7W3U1C2-F1
#
_entry.id   AF-A0A7W3U1C2-F1
#
_cell.length_a   1.000
_cell.length_b   1.000
_cell.length_c   1.000
_cell.angle_alpha   90.00
_cell.angle_beta   90.00
_cell.angle_gamma   90.00
#
_symmetry.space_group_name_H-M   'P 1'
#
loop_
_entity.id
_entity.type
_entity.pdbx_description
1 polymer ?
#
loop_
_entity_poly.entity_id
_entity_poly.type
_entity_poly.pdbx_seq_one_letter_code
_entity_poly.pdbx_strand_id
1 'polypeptide(L)' 'MATPDLSQQVHELADHLPPGATWDDVIEQARFRKAVQEGIAAADRGEFASDEDVRRVFRKWGVDAGA' A
#
# COMPACT_ATOMS: atom_id res chain seq x y z
N MET A 1 8.10 -11.03 -14.62
CA MET A 1 7.22 -11.98 -13.92
C MET A 1 5.79 -11.63 -14.27
N ALA A 2 4.90 -12.59 -14.51
CA ALA A 2 3.49 -12.28 -14.76
C ALA A 2 2.84 -11.76 -13.47
N THR A 3 2.10 -10.66 -13.55
CA THR A 3 1.30 -10.17 -12.42
C THR A 3 0.21 -11.19 -12.12
N PRO A 4 0.09 -11.69 -10.87
CA PRO A 4 -0.96 -12.64 -10.51
C PRO A 4 -2.33 -12.03 -10.77
N ASP A 5 -3.28 -12.83 -11.25
CA ASP A 5 -4.66 -12.37 -11.40
C ASP A 5 -5.31 -12.10 -10.03
N LEU A 6 -6.47 -11.44 -10.03
CA LEU A 6 -7.15 -11.07 -8.79
C LEU A 6 -7.50 -12.30 -7.93
N SER A 7 -7.86 -13.42 -8.55
CA SER A 7 -8.22 -14.64 -7.82
C SER A 7 -7.00 -15.19 -7.08
N GLN A 8 -5.85 -15.26 -7.74
CA GLN A 8 -4.61 -15.70 -7.13
C GLN A 8 -4.21 -14.77 -5.97
N GLN A 9 -4.31 -13.45 -6.15
CA GLN A 9 -4.01 -12.49 -5.09
C GLN A 9 -4.94 -12.66 -3.87
N VAL A 10 -6.22 -12.97 -4.08
CA VAL A 10 -7.17 -13.24 -2.99
C VAL A 10 -6.81 -14.54 -2.26
N HIS A 11 -6.42 -15.59 -2.97
CA HIS A 11 -5.95 -16.83 -2.34
C HIS A 11 -4.69 -16.59 -1.50
N GLU A 12 -3.70 -15.86 -2.05
CA GLU A 12 -2.51 -15.47 -1.30
C GLU A 12 -2.84 -14.58 -0.08
N LEU A 13 -3.91 -13.79 -0.13
CA LEU A 13 -4.37 -13.05 1.05
C LEU A 13 -4.84 -14.03 2.13
N ALA A 14 -5.72 -14.95 1.75
CA ALA A 14 -6.30 -15.93 2.66
C ALA A 14 -5.22 -16.83 3.31
N ASP A 15 -4.23 -17.27 2.54
CA ASP A 15 -3.14 -18.14 3.00
C ASP A 15 -2.25 -17.48 4.07
N HIS A 16 -2.21 -16.14 4.11
CA HIS A 16 -1.37 -15.37 5.03
C HIS A 16 -2.13 -14.74 6.19
N LEU A 17 -3.43 -15.01 6.34
CA LEU A 17 -4.19 -14.49 7.47
C LEU A 17 -3.75 -15.18 8.78
N PRO A 18 -3.53 -14.42 9.87
CA PRO A 18 -3.26 -15.02 11.16
C PRO A 18 -4.50 -15.76 11.70
N PRO A 19 -4.33 -16.76 12.59
CA PRO A 19 -5.44 -17.36 13.29
C PRO A 19 -6.28 -16.30 14.03
N GLY A 20 -7.59 -16.33 13.83
CA GLY A 20 -8.52 -15.37 14.45
C GLY A 20 -8.65 -14.04 13.71
N ALA A 21 -8.06 -13.90 12.52
CA ALA A 21 -8.33 -12.76 11.64
C ALA A 21 -9.83 -12.56 11.41
N THR A 22 -10.23 -11.31 11.40
CA THR A 22 -11.61 -10.86 11.19
C THR A 22 -11.80 -10.35 9.76
N TRP A 23 -13.05 -10.06 9.41
CA TRP A 23 -13.33 -9.38 8.14
C TRP A 23 -12.71 -7.99 8.05
N ASP A 24 -12.53 -7.29 9.18
CA ASP A 24 -11.88 -5.97 9.18
C ASP A 24 -10.41 -6.08 8.77
N ASP A 25 -9.70 -7.10 9.27
CA ASP A 25 -8.30 -7.38 8.89
C ASP A 25 -8.17 -7.69 7.38
N VAL A 26 -9.11 -8.47 6.83
CA VAL A 26 -9.17 -8.78 5.39
C VAL A 26 -9.36 -7.51 4.58
N ILE A 27 -10.29 -6.65 4.99
CA ILE A 27 -10.60 -5.39 4.30
C ILE A 27 -9.41 -4.44 4.37
N GLU A 28 -8.76 -4.32 5.52
CA GLU A 28 -7.54 -3.51 5.69
C GLU A 28 -6.43 -3.99 4.76
N GLN A 29 -6.15 -5.30 4.74
CA GLN A 29 -5.10 -5.86 3.91
C GLN A 29 -5.39 -5.69 2.41
N ALA A 30 -6.65 -5.84 1.99
CA ALA A 30 -7.07 -5.61 0.62
C ALA A 30 -6.89 -4.13 0.20
N ARG A 31 -7.27 -3.19 1.08
CA ARG A 31 -7.06 -1.75 0.85
C ARG A 31 -5.58 -1.39 0.77
N PHE A 32 -4.76 -1.96 1.65
CA PHE A 32 -3.32 -1.76 1.64
C PHE A 32 -2.70 -2.22 0.31
N ARG A 33 -3.01 -3.45 -0.12
CA ARG A 33 -2.52 -4.00 -1.40
C ARG A 33 -2.91 -3.13 -2.60
N LYS A 34 -4.17 -2.67 -2.63
CA LYS A 34 -4.65 -1.74 -3.66
C LYS A 34 -3.82 -0.45 -3.68
N ALA A 35 -3.63 0.19 -2.52
CA ALA A 35 -2.86 1.43 -2.43
C ALA A 35 -1.40 1.26 -2.87
N VAL A 36 -0.77 0.12 -2.55
CA VAL A 36 0.58 -0.21 -3.02
C VAL A 36 0.62 -0.36 -4.54
N GLN A 37 -0.34 -1.07 -5.14
CA GLN A 37 -0.41 -1.23 -6.60
C GLN A 37 -0.63 0.11 -7.32
N GLU A 38 -1.50 0.96 -6.78
CA GLU A 38 -1.72 2.32 -7.30
C GLU A 38 -0.43 3.17 -7.20
N GLY A 39 0.30 3.07 -6.09
CA GLY A 39 1.58 3.74 -5.90
C GLY A 39 2.68 3.27 -6.87
N ILE A 40 2.79 1.95 -7.08
CA ILE A 40 3.72 1.37 -8.07
C ILE A 40 3.36 1.88 -9.48
N ALA A 41 2.08 1.81 -9.85
CA ALA A 41 1.64 2.27 -11.16
C ALA A 41 1.88 3.77 -11.37
N ALA A 42 1.75 4.60 -10.33
CA ALA A 42 2.10 6.03 -10.38
C ALA A 42 3.61 6.23 -10.58
N ALA A 43 4.44 5.51 -9.83
CA ALA A 43 5.90 5.56 -9.95
C ALA A 43 6.38 5.13 -11.35
N ASP A 44 5.78 4.09 -11.92
CA ASP A 44 6.08 3.63 -13.29
C ASP A 44 5.75 4.71 -14.35
N ARG A 45 4.79 5.60 -14.06
CA ARG A 45 4.47 6.78 -14.89
C ARG A 45 5.34 8.01 -14.58
N GLY A 46 6.26 7.91 -13.61
CA GLY A 46 7.07 9.03 -13.15
C GLY A 46 6.32 10.02 -12.25
N GLU A 47 5.13 9.65 -11.75
CA GLU A 47 4.32 10.47 -10.85
C GLU A 47 4.81 10.29 -9.41
N PHE A 48 5.87 11.01 -9.05
CA PHE A 48 6.39 11.04 -7.69
C PHE A 48 5.82 12.21 -6.89
N ALA A 49 5.77 12.04 -5.58
CA ALA A 49 5.52 13.16 -4.66
C ALA A 49 6.65 14.18 -4.76
N SER A 50 6.30 15.48 -4.70
CA SER A 50 7.31 16.52 -4.60
C SER A 50 7.98 16.53 -3.22
N ASP A 51 9.14 17.15 -3.09
CA ASP A 51 9.81 17.36 -1.79
C ASP A 51 8.88 18.05 -0.78
N GLU A 52 8.04 18.98 -1.24
CA GLU A 52 7.05 19.66 -0.40
C GLU A 52 5.98 18.69 0.10
N ASP A 53 5.48 17.80 -0.76
CA ASP A 53 4.51 16.78 -0.40
C ASP A 53 5.06 15.83 0.65
N VAL A 54 6.31 15.39 0.48
CA VAL A 54 7.00 14.51 1.44
C VAL A 54 7.13 15.21 2.80
N ARG A 55 7.65 16.45 2.84
CA ARG A 55 7.79 17.22 4.09
C ARG A 55 6.43 17.44 4.77
N ARG A 56 5.39 17.73 4.00
CA ARG A 56 4.02 17.91 4.52
C ARG A 56 3.48 16.64 5.18
N VAL A 57 3.70 15.48 4.58
CA VAL A 57 3.27 14.19 5.15
C VAL A 57 4.05 13.87 6.43
N PHE A 58 5.36 14.08 6.43
CA PHE A 58 6.21 13.78 7.60
C PHE A 58 5.86 14.67 8.80
N ARG A 59 5.57 15.97 8.56
CA ARG A 59 5.08 16.87 9.62
C ARG A 59 3.77 16.42 10.25
N LYS A 60 2.86 15.77 9.51
CA LYS A 60 1.61 15.22 10.07
C LYS A 60 1.88 14.21 11.19
N TRP A 61 3.02 13.53 11.14
CA TRP A 61 3.45 12.53 12.11
C TRP A 61 4.52 13.04 13.08
N GLY A 62 4.79 14.35 13.11
CA GLY A 62 5.78 14.96 13.98
C GLY A 62 7.24 14.64 13.61
N VAL A 63 7.48 14.14 12.39
CA VAL A 63 8.84 13.84 11.91
C VAL A 63 9.39 15.07 11.19
N ASP A 64 10.55 15.54 11.62
CA ASP A 64 11.29 16.60 10.93
C ASP A 64 12.08 15.98 9.75
N ALA A 65 11.45 15.97 8.58
CA ALA A 65 12.15 15.72 7.33
C ALA A 65 12.89 17.01 6.96
N GLY A 66 14.19 17.05 7.24
CA GLY A 66 15.06 18.22 7.12
C GLY A 66 15.00 18.97 5.79
N ALA A 67 15.67 20.13 5.75
CA ALA A 67 15.63 21.08 4.64
C ALA A 67 16.32 20.58 3.36
#